data_AF-A0A952KYS4-F1
#
_entry.id   AF-A0A952KYS4-F1
#
_cell.length_a   1.000
_cell.length_b   1.000
_cell.length_c   1.000
_cell.angle_alpha   90.00
_cell.angle_beta   90.00
_cell.angle_gamma   90.00
#
_symmetry.space_group_name_H-M   'P 1'
#
loop_
_entity.id
_entity.type
_entity.pdbx_description
1 polymer ?
#
loop_
_entity_poly.entity_id
_entity_poly.type
_entity_poly.pdbx_seq_one_letter_code
_entity_poly.pdbx_strand_id
1 'polypeptide(L)'
;MAGVVTSALLAVVGLAGCAGSNVHVDGFAVSSADRAACRQLLTTLPAKVDDQSRRTVTGSTYAAAWGDPAIVLRCGVSPPKGSAGDPCITRNGIGWTVPPAQADELGRDLVMTLAFRSPVIQVRVPATYRPNGPSAVMADLDRAVRTHTTAHGKCS
;
A
#
# COMPACT_ATOMS: atom_id res chain seq x y z
N MET A 1 -17.58 -62.03 22.74
CA MET A 1 -16.26 -61.82 22.09
C MET A 1 -16.37 -60.52 21.30
N ALA A 2 -15.77 -59.45 21.80
CA ALA A 2 -15.90 -58.10 21.23
C ALA A 2 -14.91 -57.93 20.07
N GLY A 3 -15.43 -57.67 18.86
CA GLY A 3 -14.63 -57.34 17.68
C GLY A 3 -14.51 -55.82 17.57
N VAL A 4 -13.33 -55.29 17.84
CA VAL A 4 -12.99 -53.87 17.62
C VAL A 4 -12.69 -53.71 16.13
N VAL A 5 -13.55 -52.98 15.41
CA VAL A 5 -13.32 -52.61 14.01
C VAL A 5 -12.56 -51.28 13.99
N THR A 6 -11.26 -51.34 13.71
CA THR A 6 -10.37 -50.19 13.57
C THR A 6 -10.66 -49.45 12.26
N SER A 7 -11.46 -48.40 12.34
CA SER A 7 -11.69 -47.48 11.22
C SER A 7 -10.44 -46.64 10.95
N ALA A 8 -9.75 -46.92 9.85
CA ALA A 8 -8.63 -46.12 9.36
C ALA A 8 -9.13 -44.73 8.90
N LEU A 9 -8.83 -43.69 9.67
CA LEU A 9 -9.01 -42.30 9.23
C LEU A 9 -8.05 -41.99 8.08
N LEU A 10 -8.57 -41.90 6.86
CA LEU A 10 -7.88 -41.24 5.76
C LEU A 10 -7.74 -39.75 6.08
N ALA A 11 -6.58 -39.34 6.58
CA ALA A 11 -6.19 -37.95 6.66
C ALA A 11 -5.87 -37.45 5.24
N VAL A 12 -6.86 -36.84 4.59
CA VAL A 12 -6.63 -36.03 3.38
C VAL A 12 -5.87 -34.78 3.81
N VAL A 13 -4.54 -34.83 3.69
CA VAL A 13 -3.68 -33.66 3.85
C VAL A 13 -3.89 -32.76 2.63
N GLY A 14 -4.84 -31.84 2.74
CA GLY A 14 -5.01 -30.75 1.79
C GLY A 14 -3.84 -29.79 1.90
N LEU A 15 -2.78 -30.00 1.11
CA LEU A 15 -1.78 -28.96 0.83
C LEU A 15 -2.40 -27.91 -0.10
N ALA A 16 -3.32 -27.10 0.43
CA ALA A 16 -3.81 -25.92 -0.26
C ALA A 16 -2.69 -24.86 -0.26
N GLY A 17 -1.90 -24.88 -1.34
CA GLY A 17 -0.89 -23.92 -1.79
C GLY A 17 -0.62 -22.69 -0.95
N CYS A 18 0.48 -22.71 -0.18
CA CYS A 18 1.21 -21.51 0.24
C CYS A 18 1.97 -20.86 -0.94
N ALA A 19 1.37 -20.78 -2.12
CA ALA A 19 1.88 -19.90 -3.16
C ALA A 19 1.38 -18.50 -2.82
N GLY A 20 2.11 -17.81 -1.94
CA GLY A 20 1.87 -16.39 -1.69
C GLY A 20 2.00 -15.64 -3.01
N SER A 21 0.88 -15.38 -3.68
CA SER A 21 0.81 -14.66 -4.95
C SER A 21 1.61 -13.36 -4.86
N ASN A 22 2.75 -13.33 -5.54
CA ASN A 22 3.58 -12.14 -5.62
C ASN A 22 2.77 -11.02 -6.28
N VAL A 23 2.94 -9.79 -5.80
CA VAL A 23 2.36 -8.61 -6.45
C VAL A 23 3.40 -8.08 -7.43
N HIS A 24 3.08 -8.09 -8.73
CA HIS A 24 3.92 -7.48 -9.73
C HIS A 24 3.66 -5.96 -9.76
N VAL A 25 4.72 -5.17 -9.64
CA VAL A 25 4.67 -3.72 -9.81
C VAL A 25 5.74 -3.35 -10.81
N ASP A 26 5.34 -2.78 -11.94
CA ASP A 26 6.28 -2.34 -12.97
C ASP A 26 7.31 -1.37 -12.39
N GLY A 27 8.56 -1.57 -12.81
CA GLY A 27 9.65 -0.66 -12.51
C GLY A 27 9.32 0.76 -12.97
N PHE A 28 9.76 1.75 -12.20
CA PHE A 28 9.57 3.15 -12.52
C PHE A 28 10.81 3.95 -12.13
N ALA A 29 11.00 5.08 -12.80
CA ALA A 29 12.14 5.94 -12.55
C ALA A 29 12.02 6.60 -11.18
N VAL A 30 13.09 6.50 -10.38
CA VAL A 30 13.26 7.20 -9.11
C VAL A 30 14.52 8.05 -9.19
N SER A 31 14.39 9.33 -8.86
CA SER A 31 15.48 10.30 -8.89
C SER A 31 16.64 9.85 -7.99
N SER A 32 17.88 10.18 -8.35
CA SER A 32 19.05 9.83 -7.53
C SER A 32 18.94 10.37 -6.10
N ALA A 33 18.36 11.57 -5.93
CA ALA A 33 18.11 12.21 -4.65
C ALA A 33 17.15 11.41 -3.76
N ASP A 34 16.14 10.75 -4.35
CA ASP A 34 15.09 10.04 -3.61
C ASP A 34 15.43 8.58 -3.30
N ARG A 35 16.36 7.95 -4.04
CA ARG A 35 16.65 6.51 -3.91
C ARG A 35 17.07 6.07 -2.50
N ALA A 36 17.81 6.91 -1.78
CA ALA A 36 18.24 6.59 -0.41
C ALA A 36 17.05 6.63 0.56
N ALA A 37 16.29 7.72 0.53
CA ALA A 37 15.10 7.90 1.37
C ALA A 37 14.05 6.82 1.09
N CYS A 38 13.78 6.47 -0.17
CA CYS A 38 12.82 5.43 -0.51
C CYS A 38 13.25 4.03 -0.02
N ARG A 39 14.53 3.69 -0.12
CA ARG A 39 15.03 2.41 0.43
C ARG A 39 14.84 2.35 1.95
N GLN A 40 15.19 3.42 2.66
CA GLN A 40 14.99 3.49 4.10
C GLN A 40 13.51 3.43 4.48
N LEU A 41 12.65 4.17 3.79
CA LEU A 41 11.21 4.11 3.98
C LEU A 41 10.68 2.69 3.85
N LEU A 42 11.06 1.96 2.79
CA LEU A 42 10.57 0.61 2.55
C LEU A 42 10.94 -0.38 3.67
N THR A 43 12.07 -0.17 4.35
CA THR A 43 12.51 -0.99 5.49
C THR A 43 11.79 -0.67 6.80
N THR A 44 11.20 0.52 6.94
CA THR A 44 10.50 0.95 8.15
C THR A 44 8.98 0.89 8.03
N LEU A 45 8.46 0.56 6.84
CA LEU A 45 7.04 0.35 6.61
C LEU A 45 6.49 -0.76 7.52
N PRO A 46 5.23 -0.63 7.99
CA PRO A 46 4.64 -1.60 8.87
C PRO A 46 4.39 -2.96 8.19
N ALA A 47 4.38 -4.01 9.01
CA ALA A 47 4.07 -5.37 8.57
C ALA A 47 2.61 -5.51 8.09
N LYS A 48 1.72 -4.66 8.60
CA LYS A 48 0.32 -4.57 8.21
C LYS A 48 -0.07 -3.15 7.85
N VAL A 49 -1.00 -3.04 6.91
CA VAL A 49 -1.68 -1.79 6.54
C VAL A 49 -3.15 -2.14 6.32
N ASP A 50 -4.07 -1.44 6.98
CA ASP A 50 -5.51 -1.73 6.94
C ASP A 50 -5.81 -3.20 7.30
N ASP A 51 -5.12 -3.68 8.35
CA ASP A 51 -5.06 -5.09 8.81
C ASP A 51 -4.55 -6.12 7.78
N GLN A 52 -4.21 -5.68 6.57
CA GLN A 52 -3.71 -6.53 5.50
C GLN A 52 -2.22 -6.85 5.67
N SER A 53 -1.87 -8.12 5.51
CA SER A 53 -0.49 -8.58 5.65
C SER A 53 0.36 -8.18 4.45
N ARG A 54 1.65 -7.88 4.69
CA ARG A 54 2.63 -7.57 3.66
C ARG A 54 2.71 -8.68 2.61
N ARG A 55 2.86 -8.28 1.34
CA ARG A 55 3.06 -9.14 0.18
C ARG A 55 4.44 -8.94 -0.41
N THR A 56 4.99 -10.00 -0.99
CA THR A 56 6.21 -9.93 -1.80
C THR A 56 5.92 -9.14 -3.08
N VAL A 57 6.77 -8.15 -3.37
CA VAL A 57 6.69 -7.34 -4.59
C VAL A 57 7.80 -7.75 -5.55
N THR A 58 7.47 -7.86 -6.83
CA THR A 58 8.41 -8.08 -7.94
C THR A 58 8.34 -6.94 -8.95
N GLY A 59 9.35 -6.78 -9.81
CA GLY A 59 9.38 -5.75 -10.86
C GLY A 59 9.90 -4.38 -10.42
N SER A 60 9.63 -3.97 -9.18
CA SER A 60 10.12 -2.69 -8.62
C SER A 60 10.73 -2.86 -7.23
N THR A 61 11.92 -2.29 -7.04
CA THR A 61 12.60 -2.20 -5.73
C THR A 61 12.16 -0.98 -4.92
N TYR A 62 11.27 -0.14 -5.47
CA TYR A 62 10.78 1.09 -4.84
C TYR A 62 9.28 1.02 -4.49
N ALA A 63 8.76 -0.20 -4.35
CA ALA A 63 7.36 -0.46 -4.09
C ALA A 63 7.14 -1.45 -2.93
N ALA A 64 5.96 -1.37 -2.33
CA ALA A 64 5.47 -2.25 -1.28
C ALA A 64 4.00 -2.60 -1.53
N ALA A 65 3.57 -3.77 -1.07
CA ALA A 65 2.18 -4.19 -1.22
C ALA A 65 1.65 -4.94 0.01
N TRP A 66 0.34 -4.85 0.25
CA TRP A 66 -0.37 -5.56 1.32
C TRP A 66 -1.71 -6.07 0.82
N GLY A 67 -2.14 -7.22 1.33
CA GLY A 67 -3.48 -7.76 1.07
C GLY A 67 -3.66 -8.39 -0.31
N ASP A 68 -4.90 -8.83 -0.55
CA ASP A 68 -5.42 -9.35 -1.82
C ASP A 68 -6.92 -8.98 -1.91
N PRO A 69 -7.33 -8.05 -2.78
CA PRO A 69 -6.53 -7.33 -3.78
C PRO A 69 -5.45 -6.42 -3.16
N ALA A 70 -4.34 -6.20 -3.86
CA ALA A 70 -3.20 -5.52 -3.26
C ALA A 70 -3.38 -4.00 -3.12
N ILE A 71 -3.22 -3.48 -1.89
CA ILE A 71 -2.85 -2.08 -1.61
C ILE A 71 -1.40 -1.90 -2.03
N VAL A 72 -1.10 -0.94 -2.91
CA VAL A 72 0.26 -0.77 -3.48
C VAL A 72 0.80 0.62 -3.17
N LEU A 73 1.95 0.67 -2.51
CA LEU A 73 2.74 1.88 -2.30
C LEU A 73 3.88 1.94 -3.31
N ARG A 74 4.09 3.11 -3.92
CA ARG A 74 5.23 3.45 -4.77
C ARG A 74 5.92 4.69 -4.19
N CYS A 75 7.24 4.63 -4.00
CA CYS A 75 8.03 5.75 -3.47
C CYS A 75 8.92 6.37 -4.54
N GLY A 76 8.95 7.70 -4.61
CA GLY A 76 9.78 8.46 -5.54
C GLY A 76 9.20 8.53 -6.95
N VAL A 77 7.88 8.39 -7.08
CA VAL A 77 7.19 8.60 -8.36
C VAL A 77 7.22 10.08 -8.74
N SER A 78 7.13 10.39 -10.03
CA SER A 78 6.86 11.77 -10.43
C SER A 78 5.47 12.20 -9.92
N PRO A 79 5.32 13.43 -9.39
CA PRO A 79 4.00 13.94 -9.04
C PRO A 79 3.09 13.90 -10.27
N PRO A 80 1.83 13.44 -10.14
CA PRO A 80 0.85 13.54 -11.23
C PRO A 80 0.72 14.99 -11.68
N LYS A 81 0.63 15.22 -13.00
CA LYS A 81 0.33 16.56 -13.52
C LYS A 81 -1.01 17.01 -12.94
N GLY A 82 -1.07 18.22 -12.40
CA GLY A 82 -2.31 18.80 -11.86
C GLY A 82 -2.57 18.56 -10.37
N SER A 83 -1.70 17.84 -9.64
CA SER A 83 -1.91 17.55 -8.21
C SER A 83 -1.94 18.78 -7.30
N ALA A 84 -1.54 19.95 -7.79
CA ALA A 84 -1.54 21.21 -7.02
C ALA A 84 -2.94 21.76 -6.73
N GLY A 85 -4.00 21.30 -7.43
CA GLY A 85 -5.39 21.72 -7.21
C GLY A 85 -6.34 20.56 -6.88
N ASP A 86 -5.81 19.36 -6.68
CA ASP A 86 -6.62 18.18 -6.39
C ASP A 86 -7.19 18.24 -4.96
N PRO A 87 -8.40 17.69 -4.74
CA PRO A 87 -8.95 17.46 -3.41
C PRO A 87 -7.95 16.77 -2.50
N CYS A 88 -7.98 17.17 -1.24
CA CYS A 88 -6.83 16.99 -0.40
C CYS A 88 -7.28 16.59 1.01
N ILE A 89 -6.82 15.43 1.48
CA ILE A 89 -7.22 14.86 2.77
C ILE A 89 -6.02 14.96 3.71
N THR A 90 -6.19 15.71 4.81
CA THR A 90 -5.12 15.89 5.79
C THR A 90 -5.37 15.05 7.02
N ARG A 91 -4.39 14.24 7.41
CA ARG A 91 -4.35 13.50 8.67
C ARG A 91 -3.05 13.83 9.40
N ASN A 92 -3.16 14.25 10.67
CA ASN A 92 -2.01 14.60 11.52
C ASN A 92 -1.03 15.62 10.87
N GLY A 93 -1.48 16.49 9.96
CA GLY A 93 -0.61 17.42 9.22
C GLY A 93 0.18 16.79 8.06
N ILE A 94 -0.20 15.59 7.62
CA ILE A 94 0.23 14.99 6.36
C ILE A 94 -0.96 15.08 5.40
N GLY A 95 -0.79 15.87 4.33
CA GLY A 95 -1.81 16.05 3.30
C GLY A 95 -1.61 15.09 2.14
N TRP A 96 -2.67 14.35 1.81
CA TRP A 96 -2.75 13.42 0.69
C TRP A 96 -3.68 14.00 -0.38
N THR A 97 -3.16 14.21 -1.59
CA THR A 97 -3.97 14.61 -2.73
C THR A 97 -4.67 13.37 -3.32
N VAL A 98 -5.89 13.57 -3.77
CA VAL A 98 -6.74 12.55 -4.37
C VAL A 98 -7.32 13.10 -5.67
N PRO A 99 -7.23 12.39 -6.81
CA PRO A 99 -7.84 12.84 -8.04
C PRO A 99 -9.35 13.10 -7.85
N PRO A 100 -9.90 14.24 -8.28
CA PRO A 100 -11.30 14.59 -8.05
C PRO A 100 -12.28 13.51 -8.51
N ALA A 101 -12.01 12.92 -9.68
CA ALA A 101 -12.83 11.84 -10.24
C ALA A 101 -12.85 10.55 -9.39
N GLN A 102 -11.95 10.40 -8.41
CA GLN A 102 -11.89 9.23 -7.53
C GLN A 102 -12.43 9.49 -6.13
N ALA A 103 -12.57 10.76 -5.73
CA ALA A 103 -12.92 11.15 -4.38
C ALA A 103 -14.27 10.55 -3.95
N ASP A 104 -15.30 10.71 -4.79
CA ASP A 104 -16.67 10.30 -4.47
C ASP A 104 -17.09 8.96 -5.11
N GLU A 105 -16.27 8.42 -6.02
CA GLU A 105 -16.54 7.15 -6.71
C GLU A 105 -16.05 5.96 -5.86
N LEU A 106 -16.88 5.45 -4.94
CA LEU A 106 -16.47 4.34 -4.04
C LEU A 106 -16.23 3.00 -4.77
N GLY A 107 -16.82 2.80 -5.96
CA GLY A 107 -16.71 1.57 -6.74
C GLY A 107 -15.38 1.38 -7.49
N ARG A 108 -14.43 2.32 -7.36
CA ARG A 108 -13.12 2.26 -8.00
C ARG A 108 -11.98 2.43 -7.02
N ASP A 109 -10.83 1.93 -7.45
CA ASP A 109 -9.55 2.14 -6.78
C ASP A 109 -9.28 3.63 -6.55
N LEU A 110 -8.76 3.93 -5.36
CA LEU A 110 -8.36 5.26 -4.97
C LEU A 110 -6.83 5.37 -5.02
N VAL A 111 -6.31 6.38 -5.71
CA VAL A 111 -4.89 6.71 -5.71
C VAL A 111 -4.67 7.97 -4.87
N MET A 112 -4.08 7.80 -3.70
CA MET A 112 -3.68 8.90 -2.83
C MET A 112 -2.21 9.25 -3.05
N THR A 113 -1.86 10.53 -3.09
CA THR A 113 -0.48 10.98 -3.34
C THR A 113 -0.01 12.01 -2.32
N LEU A 114 1.19 11.83 -1.77
CA LEU A 114 1.89 12.83 -0.96
C LEU A 114 2.63 13.81 -1.87
N ALA A 115 1.88 14.64 -2.57
CA ALA A 115 2.43 15.55 -3.60
C ALA A 115 3.32 16.65 -3.01
N PHE A 116 3.07 17.06 -1.77
CA PHE A 116 3.78 18.18 -1.11
C PHE A 116 4.93 17.75 -0.19
N ARG A 117 5.41 16.51 -0.38
CA ARG A 117 6.54 15.92 0.35
C ARG A 117 7.51 15.25 -0.61
N SER A 118 8.80 15.28 -0.29
CA SER A 118 9.85 14.59 -1.05
C SER A 118 10.50 13.51 -0.19
N PRO A 119 10.68 12.27 -0.69
CA PRO A 119 10.19 11.75 -1.96
C PRO A 119 8.65 11.74 -2.05
N VAL A 120 8.12 11.85 -3.26
CA VAL A 120 6.67 11.72 -3.51
C VAL A 120 6.27 10.26 -3.33
N ILE A 121 5.23 10.03 -2.54
CA ILE A 121 4.70 8.68 -2.28
C ILE A 121 3.31 8.61 -2.86
N GLN A 122 3.03 7.55 -3.60
CA GLN A 122 1.70 7.25 -4.12
C GLN A 122 1.22 5.92 -3.55
N VAL A 123 -0.03 5.86 -3.12
CA VAL A 123 -0.66 4.64 -2.63
C VAL A 123 -1.96 4.40 -3.39
N ARG A 124 -2.09 3.24 -4.02
CA ARG A 124 -3.33 2.75 -4.62
C ARG A 124 -4.04 1.84 -3.61
N VAL A 125 -5.28 2.18 -3.28
CA VAL A 125 -6.17 1.42 -2.41
C VAL A 125 -7.28 0.81 -3.26
N PRO A 126 -7.39 -0.52 -3.34
CA PRO A 126 -8.48 -1.18 -4.05
C PRO A 126 -9.88 -0.75 -3.59
N ALA A 127 -10.84 -0.71 -4.53
CA ALA A 127 -12.24 -0.35 -4.25
C ALA A 127 -12.86 -1.16 -3.08
N THR A 128 -12.49 -2.43 -2.93
CA THR A 128 -13.03 -3.32 -1.89
C THR A 128 -12.72 -2.88 -0.45
N TYR A 129 -11.72 -2.02 -0.25
CA TYR A 129 -11.36 -1.49 1.07
C TYR A 129 -12.03 -0.14 1.35
N ARG A 130 -12.79 0.41 0.40
CA ARG A 130 -13.48 1.70 0.57
C ARG A 130 -14.80 1.51 1.33
N PRO A 131 -15.25 2.51 2.12
CA PRO A 131 -14.68 3.85 2.27
C PRO A 131 -13.59 3.99 3.35
N ASN A 132 -13.40 3.00 4.22
CA ASN A 132 -12.59 3.15 5.43
C ASN A 132 -11.08 2.96 5.21
N GLY A 133 -10.69 2.08 4.28
CA GLY A 133 -9.30 1.70 4.00
C GLY A 133 -8.36 2.88 3.73
N PRO A 134 -8.73 3.91 2.94
CA PRO A 134 -7.92 5.11 2.78
C PRO A 134 -7.51 5.75 4.12
N SER A 135 -8.43 5.85 5.08
CA SER A 135 -8.15 6.43 6.40
C SER A 135 -7.23 5.55 7.25
N ALA A 136 -7.41 4.22 7.20
CA ALA A 136 -6.55 3.26 7.88
C ALA A 136 -5.13 3.26 7.30
N VAL A 137 -5.01 3.23 5.96
CA VAL A 137 -3.74 3.34 5.22
C VAL A 137 -2.97 4.59 5.62
N MET A 138 -3.62 5.76 5.66
CA MET A 138 -2.97 6.99 6.08
C MET A 138 -2.49 6.94 7.54
N ALA A 139 -3.24 6.27 8.43
CA ALA A 139 -2.86 6.13 9.84
C ALA A 139 -1.63 5.21 10.00
N ASP A 140 -1.64 4.05 9.34
CA ASP A 140 -0.56 3.06 9.46
C ASP A 140 0.76 3.54 8.85
N LEU A 141 0.68 4.36 7.79
CA LEU A 141 1.87 4.89 7.11
C LEU A 141 2.43 6.17 7.73
N ASP A 142 1.71 6.80 8.66
CA ASP A 142 2.02 8.13 9.22
C ASP A 142 3.48 8.23 9.71
N ARG A 143 3.91 7.28 10.56
CA ARG A 143 5.27 7.25 11.12
C ARG A 143 6.35 7.16 10.05
N ALA A 144 6.21 6.23 9.10
CA ALA A 144 7.21 6.01 8.06
C ALA A 144 7.32 7.24 7.15
N VAL A 145 6.19 7.80 6.75
CA VAL A 145 6.13 9.01 5.92
C VAL A 145 6.80 10.19 6.63
N ARG A 146 6.47 10.46 7.90
CA ARG A 146 7.09 11.57 8.65
C ARG A 146 8.60 11.44 8.74
N THR A 147 9.08 10.22 8.98
CA THR A 147 10.50 9.96 9.23
C THR A 147 11.33 10.12 7.95
N HIS A 148 10.78 9.73 6.81
CA HIS A 148 11.56 9.58 5.57
C HIS A 148 11.16 10.55 4.46
N THR A 149 10.30 11.55 4.74
CA THR A 149 9.96 12.59 3.77
C THR A 149 10.08 13.99 4.36
N THR A 150 10.44 14.94 3.50
CA THR A 150 10.53 16.36 3.82
C THR A 150 9.36 17.11 3.19
N ALA A 151 8.62 17.88 4.00
CA ALA A 151 7.56 18.74 3.50
C ALA A 151 8.14 19.96 2.78
N HIS A 152 7.57 20.28 1.62
CA HIS A 152 7.96 21.46 0.82
C HIS A 152 6.74 22.30 0.39
N GLY A 153 5.54 21.90 0.81
CA GLY A 153 4.29 22.61 0.57
C GLY A 153 3.20 22.15 1.52
N LYS A 154 1.99 22.64 1.33
CA LYS A 154 0.82 22.25 2.10
C LYS A 154 -0.35 21.95 1.19
N CYS A 155 -1.15 21.02 1.66
CA CYS A 155 -2.50 20.73 1.20
C CYS A 155 -3.37 21.90 1.71
N SER A 156 -3.83 22.79 0.82
CA SER A 156 -4.60 23.99 1.16
C SER A 156 -5.76 24.19 0.22
#